data_AF-A0A920JIH0-F1
#
_entry.id   AF-A0A920JIH0-F1
#
_cell.length_a   1.000
_cell.length_b   1.000
_cell.length_c   1.000
_cell.angle_alpha   90.00
_cell.angle_beta   90.00
_cell.angle_gamma   90.00
#
_symmetry.space_group_name_H-M   'P 1'
#
loop_
_entity.id
_entity.type
_entity.pdbx_description
1 polymer ?
#
loop_
_entity_poly.entity_id
_entity_poly.type
_entity_poly.pdbx_seq_one_letter_code
_entity_poly.pdbx_strand_id
1 'polypeptide(L)'
;MVVFVTMLSGLYSENLIGHFLTASIISVPAAIMYANIMLPSDLKTEDESEIEQSKLYRGTMDALTSGTQDGLQITLNIAALLLVLITIVNLVNTGLEALLPQVSGESITLERIAGWIFAPIAWCMGIPSSEIQLAGSLLGVKFILNEFVA
;
A
#
# COMPACT_ATOMS: atom_id res chain seq x y z
N MET A 1 -7.47 -0.09 -6.83
CA MET A 1 -8.79 0.28 -6.26
C MET A 1 -9.90 -0.69 -6.65
N VAL A 2 -10.21 -0.87 -7.95
CA VAL A 2 -11.30 -1.78 -8.40
C VAL A 2 -11.11 -3.20 -7.89
N VAL A 3 -9.88 -3.74 -7.98
CA VAL A 3 -9.55 -5.08 -7.47
C VAL A 3 -9.89 -5.23 -5.98
N PHE A 4 -9.46 -4.28 -5.14
CA PHE A 4 -9.77 -4.28 -3.70
C PHE A 4 -11.26 -4.25 -3.40
N VAL A 5 -11.99 -3.36 -4.08
CA VAL A 5 -13.45 -3.29 -3.94
C VAL A 5 -14.08 -4.62 -4.33
N THR A 6 -13.66 -5.23 -5.44
CA THR A 6 -14.22 -6.51 -5.88
C THR A 6 -13.90 -7.64 -4.90
N MET A 7 -12.69 -7.71 -4.37
CA MET A 7 -12.28 -8.74 -3.40
C MET A 7 -13.03 -8.62 -2.08
N LEU A 8 -13.32 -7.39 -1.63
CA LEU A 8 -13.94 -7.12 -0.33
C LEU A 8 -15.47 -6.95 -0.40
N SER A 9 -16.05 -6.88 -1.60
CA SER A 9 -17.49 -6.67 -1.81
C SER A 9 -18.38 -7.74 -1.17
N GLY A 10 -17.87 -8.96 -0.97
CA GLY A 10 -18.59 -10.04 -0.29
C GLY A 10 -18.52 -9.98 1.24
N LEU A 11 -17.65 -9.14 1.82
CA LEU A 11 -17.41 -9.05 3.27
C LEU A 11 -17.91 -7.73 3.88
N TYR A 12 -17.99 -6.65 3.09
CA TYR A 12 -18.32 -5.31 3.55
C TYR A 12 -19.49 -4.68 2.76
N SER A 13 -20.18 -3.73 3.40
CA SER A 13 -21.33 -3.01 2.82
C SER A 13 -20.99 -2.11 1.62
N GLU A 14 -22.01 -1.62 0.91
CA GLU A 14 -21.89 -0.79 -0.31
C GLU A 14 -21.03 0.48 -0.16
N ASN A 15 -20.79 0.96 1.08
CA ASN A 15 -20.02 2.17 1.34
C ASN A 15 -18.49 2.01 1.23
N LEU A 16 -17.99 0.79 0.98
CA LEU A 16 -16.55 0.51 0.87
C LEU A 16 -15.86 1.35 -0.23
N ILE A 17 -16.53 1.52 -1.38
CA ILE A 17 -16.00 2.30 -2.51
C ILE A 17 -15.76 3.74 -2.09
N GLY A 18 -16.66 4.31 -1.28
CA GLY A 18 -16.54 5.67 -0.77
C GLY A 18 -15.26 5.88 0.03
N HIS A 19 -14.89 4.93 0.89
CA HIS A 19 -13.64 5.00 1.66
C HIS A 19 -12.39 4.95 0.77
N PHE A 20 -12.34 4.05 -0.21
CA PHE A 20 -11.20 3.98 -1.13
C PHE A 20 -11.08 5.23 -2.01
N LEU A 21 -12.21 5.75 -2.50
CA LEU A 21 -12.23 6.92 -3.37
C LEU A 21 -11.85 8.19 -2.60
N THR A 22 -12.39 8.38 -1.40
CA THR A 22 -12.02 9.50 -0.53
C THR A 22 -10.54 9.45 -0.15
N ALA A 23 -10.02 8.28 0.24
CA ALA A 23 -8.59 8.10 0.54
C ALA A 23 -7.70 8.42 -0.68
N SER A 24 -8.07 7.95 -1.88
CA SER A 24 -7.33 8.23 -3.12
C SER A 24 -7.28 9.72 -3.45
N ILE A 25 -8.40 10.43 -3.29
CA ILE A 25 -8.46 11.87 -3.59
C ILE A 25 -7.67 12.68 -2.56
N ILE A 26 -7.80 12.36 -1.26
CA ILE A 26 -7.10 13.07 -0.18
C ILE A 26 -5.58 12.82 -0.26
N SER A 27 -5.15 11.68 -0.80
CA SER A 27 -3.73 11.33 -0.94
C SER A 27 -2.96 12.27 -1.87
N VAL A 28 -3.59 12.87 -2.89
CA VAL A 28 -2.91 13.78 -3.83
C VAL A 28 -2.41 15.06 -3.14
N PRO A 29 -3.26 15.89 -2.49
CA PRO A 29 -2.78 17.07 -1.78
C PRO A 29 -1.89 16.71 -0.59
N ALA A 30 -2.16 15.58 0.08
CA ALA A 30 -1.30 15.10 1.17
C ALA A 30 0.12 14.77 0.67
N ALA A 31 0.24 14.07 -0.46
CA ALA A 31 1.53 13.72 -1.05
C ALA A 31 2.34 14.97 -1.44
N ILE A 32 1.70 15.97 -2.06
CA ILE A 32 2.34 17.25 -2.40
C ILE A 32 2.80 17.99 -1.14
N MET A 33 1.97 18.02 -0.09
CA MET A 33 2.31 18.65 1.18
C MET A 33 3.53 17.95 1.81
N TYR A 34 3.51 16.62 1.94
CA TYR A 34 4.63 15.87 2.52
C TYR A 34 5.90 15.96 1.68
N ALA A 35 5.80 15.95 0.35
CA ALA A 35 6.95 16.14 -0.53
C ALA A 35 7.64 17.49 -0.28
N ASN A 36 6.86 18.58 -0.18
CA ASN A 36 7.40 19.91 0.11
C ASN A 36 7.92 20.07 1.54
N ILE A 37 7.37 19.33 2.52
CA ILE A 37 7.90 19.31 3.89
C ILE A 37 9.23 18.54 3.95
N MET A 38 9.34 17.41 3.25
CA MET A 38 10.52 16.54 3.27
C MET A 38 11.67 17.12 2.43
N LEU A 39 11.35 17.66 1.26
CA LEU A 39 12.33 18.17 0.30
C LEU A 39 11.75 19.43 -0.38
N PRO A 40 11.87 20.60 0.28
CA PRO A 40 11.33 21.84 -0.25
C PRO A 40 12.03 22.24 -1.55
N SER A 41 11.26 22.74 -2.51
CA SER A 41 11.81 23.33 -3.74
C SER A 41 12.06 24.81 -3.54
N ASP A 42 13.32 25.22 -3.69
CA ASP A 42 13.73 26.63 -3.67
C ASP A 42 13.72 27.27 -5.07
N LEU A 43 13.58 26.43 -6.11
CA LEU A 43 13.55 26.86 -7.50
C LEU A 43 12.10 27.18 -7.92
N LYS A 44 11.91 28.35 -8.53
CA LYS A 44 10.69 28.61 -9.29
C LYS A 44 10.72 27.73 -10.53
N THR A 45 9.74 26.83 -10.64
CA THR A 45 9.50 26.12 -11.89
C THR A 45 9.18 27.17 -12.95
N GLU A 46 10.00 27.26 -13.99
CA GLU A 46 9.64 28.02 -15.17
C GLU A 46 8.39 27.36 -15.77
N ASP A 47 7.44 28.19 -16.21
CA ASP A 47 6.21 27.72 -16.84
C ASP A 47 6.63 27.04 -18.15
N GLU A 48 6.84 25.72 -18.14
CA GLU A 48 7.08 24.92 -19.34
C GLU A 48 5.76 24.87 -20.11
N SER A 49 5.44 25.96 -20.80
CA SER A 49 4.27 26.12 -21.66
C SER A 49 4.34 25.27 -22.94
N GLU A 50 5.34 24.39 -23.06
CA GLU A 50 5.46 23.41 -24.13
C GLU A 50 5.48 21.99 -23.53
N ILE A 51 4.41 21.63 -22.83
CA ILE A 51 4.09 20.20 -22.67
C ILE A 51 3.80 19.71 -24.09
N GLU A 52 4.78 19.07 -24.73
CA GLU A 52 4.55 18.32 -25.96
C GLU A 52 3.46 17.30 -25.65
N GLN A 53 2.23 17.61 -26.08
CA GLN A 53 1.13 16.66 -26.08
C GLN A 53 1.41 15.64 -27.18
N SER A 54 2.41 14.79 -26.95
CA SER A 54 2.56 13.57 -27.71
C SER A 54 1.27 12.79 -27.50
N LYS A 55 0.56 12.52 -28.60
CA LYS A 55 -0.62 11.66 -28.53
C LYS A 55 -0.13 10.27 -28.11
N LEU A 56 -0.29 9.97 -26.82
CA LEU A 56 0.09 8.70 -26.20
C LEU A 56 -0.56 7.50 -26.91
N TYR A 57 -1.73 7.69 -27.51
CA TYR A 57 -2.48 6.66 -28.24
C TYR A 57 -3.02 7.19 -29.57
N ARG A 58 -3.08 6.32 -30.58
CA ARG A 58 -3.53 6.66 -31.94
C ARG A 58 -5.06 6.69 -32.08
N GLY A 59 -5.80 6.08 -31.16
CA GLY A 59 -7.27 6.07 -31.12
C GLY A 59 -7.81 5.21 -29.97
N THR A 60 -9.14 5.12 -29.85
CA THR A 60 -9.80 4.37 -28.75
C THR A 60 -9.41 2.88 -28.73
N MET A 61 -9.33 2.24 -29.89
CA MET A 61 -8.97 0.83 -29.96
C MET A 61 -7.53 0.59 -29.53
N ASP A 62 -6.61 1.47 -29.95
CA ASP A 62 -5.19 1.44 -29.56
C ASP A 62 -5.04 1.60 -28.05
N ALA A 63 -5.73 2.58 -27.46
CA ALA A 63 -5.75 2.80 -26.01
C ALA A 63 -6.29 1.59 -25.22
N LEU A 64 -7.34 0.92 -25.72
CA LEU A 64 -7.87 -0.30 -25.11
C LEU A 64 -6.87 -1.45 -25.16
N THR A 65 -6.23 -1.66 -26.31
CA THR A 65 -5.25 -2.75 -26.47
C THR A 65 -3.98 -2.50 -25.67
N SER A 66 -3.42 -1.29 -25.72
CA SER A 66 -2.24 -0.91 -24.94
C SER A 66 -2.52 -0.96 -23.44
N GLY A 67 -3.65 -0.39 -22.99
CA GLY A 67 -4.03 -0.45 -21.57
C GLY A 67 -4.25 -1.88 -21.06
N THR A 68 -4.74 -2.79 -21.91
CA THR A 68 -4.86 -4.22 -21.56
C THR A 68 -3.49 -4.88 -21.43
N GLN A 69 -2.54 -4.57 -22.33
CA GLN A 69 -1.18 -5.08 -22.26
C GLN A 69 -0.43 -4.58 -21.01
N ASP A 70 -0.52 -3.27 -20.74
CA ASP A 70 0.06 -2.64 -19.56
C ASP A 70 -0.54 -3.26 -18.27
N GLY A 71 -1.86 -3.42 -18.23
CA GLY A 71 -2.56 -4.03 -17.10
C GLY A 71 -2.17 -5.49 -16.87
N LEU A 72 -1.99 -6.27 -17.95
CA LEU A 72 -1.51 -7.65 -17.86
C LEU A 72 -0.09 -7.70 -17.28
N GLN A 73 0.80 -6.83 -17.76
CA GLN A 73 2.17 -6.75 -17.27
C GLN A 73 2.21 -6.38 -15.78
N ILE A 74 1.45 -5.37 -15.36
CA ILE A 74 1.33 -4.97 -13.94
C ILE A 74 0.80 -6.14 -13.09
N THR A 75 -0.22 -6.85 -13.56
CA THR A 75 -0.82 -7.97 -12.83
C THR A 75 0.18 -9.11 -12.62
N LEU A 76 0.92 -9.48 -13.67
CA LEU A 76 1.97 -10.50 -13.58
C LEU A 76 3.09 -10.09 -12.64
N ASN A 77 3.50 -8.81 -12.69
CA ASN A 77 4.52 -8.28 -11.80
C ASN A 77 4.08 -8.33 -10.32
N ILE A 78 2.83 -7.93 -10.01
CA ILE A 78 2.30 -8.00 -8.65
C ILE A 78 2.22 -9.45 -8.17
N ALA A 79 1.71 -10.37 -9.00
CA ALA A 79 1.63 -11.78 -8.64
C ALA A 79 3.00 -12.39 -8.32
N ALA A 80 4.00 -12.11 -9.17
CA ALA A 80 5.37 -12.57 -8.95
C ALA A 80 6.00 -11.93 -7.70
N LEU A 81 5.83 -10.62 -7.51
CA LEU A 81 6.33 -9.90 -6.34
C LEU A 81 5.75 -10.46 -5.05
N LEU A 82 4.43 -10.70 -4.99
CA LEU A 82 3.77 -11.26 -3.82
C LEU A 82 4.29 -12.65 -3.47
N LEU A 83 4.48 -13.52 -4.46
CA LEU A 83 5.04 -14.86 -4.24
C LEU A 83 6.43 -14.77 -3.60
N VAL A 84 7.32 -13.97 -4.19
CA VAL A 84 8.69 -13.79 -3.70
C VAL A 84 8.69 -13.21 -2.29
N LEU A 85 7.90 -12.16 -2.08
CA LEU A 85 7.89 -11.42 -0.83
C LEU A 85 7.33 -12.30 0.31
N ILE A 86 6.19 -12.97 0.13
CA ILE A 86 5.62 -13.90 1.12
C ILE A 86 6.62 -15.01 1.46
N THR A 87 7.34 -15.52 0.46
CA THR A 87 8.34 -16.58 0.66
C THR A 87 9.54 -16.08 1.48
N ILE A 88 10.07 -14.91 1.17
CA ILE A 88 11.20 -14.32 1.91
C ILE A 88 10.79 -14.02 3.35
N VAL A 89 9.61 -13.44 3.56
CA VAL A 89 9.12 -13.11 4.90
C VAL A 89 8.89 -14.40 5.71
N ASN A 90 8.29 -15.43 5.13
CA ASN A 90 8.16 -16.74 5.80
C ASN A 90 9.50 -17.40 6.12
N LEU A 91 10.50 -17.26 5.25
CA LEU A 91 11.85 -17.76 5.51
C LEU A 91 12.47 -17.05 6.71
N VAL A 92 12.35 -15.72 6.79
CA VAL A 92 12.85 -14.95 7.93
C VAL A 92 12.06 -15.27 9.20
N ASN A 93 10.73 -15.39 9.11
CA ASN A 93 9.87 -15.76 10.25
C ASN A 93 10.24 -17.14 10.82
N THR A 94 10.52 -18.13 9.95
CA THR A 94 11.02 -19.44 10.39
C THR A 94 12.35 -19.31 11.13
N GLY A 95 13.26 -18.45 10.66
CA GLY A 95 14.53 -18.17 11.33
C GLY A 95 14.34 -17.47 12.68
N LEU A 96 13.43 -16.49 12.76
CA LEU A 96 13.11 -15.79 14.01
C LEU A 96 12.49 -16.72 15.05
N GLU A 97 11.57 -17.59 14.63
CA GLU A 97 10.95 -18.60 15.49
C GLU A 97 11.96 -19.59 16.06
N ALA A 98 12.99 -19.95 15.28
CA ALA A 98 14.05 -20.84 15.74
C ALA A 98 15.03 -20.17 16.74
N LEU A 99 15.23 -18.85 16.63
CA LEU A 99 16.23 -18.11 17.41
C LEU A 99 15.67 -17.40 18.64
N LEU A 100 14.40 -16.99 18.60
CA LEU A 100 13.78 -16.16 19.63
C LEU A 100 12.74 -16.96 20.43
N PRO A 101 12.64 -16.74 21.76
CA PRO A 101 11.59 -17.34 22.56
C PRO A 101 10.23 -16.75 22.20
N GLN A 102 9.18 -17.54 22.42
CA GLN A 102 7.80 -17.08 22.25
C GLN A 102 7.47 -15.96 23.24
N VAL A 103 6.78 -14.94 22.75
CA VAL A 103 6.30 -13.81 23.56
C VAL A 103 4.79 -13.89 23.63
N SER A 104 4.24 -13.87 24.85
CA SER A 104 2.80 -13.99 25.12
C SER A 104 2.16 -15.24 24.50
N GLY A 105 2.89 -16.36 24.44
CA GLY A 105 2.38 -17.64 23.94
C GLY A 105 2.40 -17.81 22.42
N GLU A 106 2.97 -16.86 21.68
CA GLU A 106 3.07 -16.90 20.21
C GLU A 106 4.51 -16.61 19.76
N SER A 107 4.90 -17.18 18.62
CA SER A 107 6.19 -16.94 17.98
C SER A 107 6.35 -15.47 17.57
N ILE A 108 7.61 -15.02 17.47
CA ILE A 108 7.92 -13.66 17.03
C ILE A 108 8.07 -13.68 15.51
N THR A 109 7.25 -12.90 14.82
CA THR A 109 7.32 -12.71 13.36
C THR A 109 7.67 -11.27 13.02
N LEU A 110 8.13 -11.02 11.78
CA LEU A 110 8.42 -9.68 11.28
C LEU A 110 7.19 -8.75 11.36
N GLU A 111 6.02 -9.26 11.00
CA GLU A 111 4.76 -8.53 11.03
C GLU A 111 4.39 -8.13 12.46
N ARG A 112 4.66 -9.00 13.44
CA ARG A 112 4.37 -8.75 14.85
C ARG A 112 5.31 -7.71 15.45
N ILE A 113 6.59 -7.78 15.10
CA ILE A 113 7.58 -6.75 15.46
C ILE A 113 7.16 -5.41 14.86
N ALA A 114 6.85 -5.39 13.56
CA ALA A 114 6.36 -4.19 12.89
C ALA A 114 5.07 -3.69 13.56
N GLY A 115 4.16 -4.58 13.94
CA GLY A 115 2.92 -4.24 14.64
C GLY A 115 3.15 -3.49 15.95
N TRP A 116 4.14 -3.90 16.75
CA TRP A 116 4.53 -3.17 17.96
C TRP A 116 5.17 -1.82 17.66
N ILE A 117 5.95 -1.71 16.58
CA ILE A 117 6.56 -0.45 16.12
C ILE A 117 5.49 0.53 15.63
N PHE A 118 4.47 0.04 14.92
CA PHE A 118 3.39 0.85 14.36
C PHE A 118 2.23 1.10 15.33
N ALA A 119 2.13 0.39 16.46
CA ALA A 119 1.12 0.63 17.48
C ALA A 119 1.12 2.08 18.02
N PRO A 120 2.27 2.69 18.40
CA PRO A 120 2.30 4.11 18.76
C PRO A 120 1.84 5.04 17.63
N ILE A 121 2.15 4.69 16.37
CA ILE A 121 1.73 5.48 15.20
C ILE A 121 0.21 5.37 15.01
N ALA A 122 -0.37 4.18 15.16
CA ALA A 122 -1.81 3.95 15.14
C ALA A 122 -2.54 4.78 16.21
N TRP A 123 -1.95 4.90 17.40
CA TRP A 123 -2.47 5.78 18.44
C TRP A 123 -2.43 7.25 18.04
N CYS A 124 -1.32 7.72 17.45
CA CYS A 124 -1.20 9.08 16.91
C CYS A 124 -2.20 9.39 15.78
N MET A 125 -2.67 8.37 15.05
CA MET A 125 -3.73 8.49 14.04
C MET A 125 -5.14 8.62 14.65
N GLY A 126 -5.27 8.54 15.99
CA GLY A 126 -6.52 8.71 16.71
C GLY A 126 -7.31 7.41 16.95
N ILE A 127 -6.66 6.24 16.80
CA ILE A 127 -7.32 4.95 16.99
C ILE A 127 -7.55 4.67 18.49
N PRO A 128 -8.75 4.18 18.90
CA PRO A 128 -9.06 3.87 20.29
C PRO A 128 -8.05 2.90 20.91
N SER A 129 -7.75 3.06 22.20
CA SER A 129 -6.69 2.29 22.87
C SER A 129 -6.91 0.78 22.88
N SER A 130 -8.15 0.33 22.81
CA SER A 130 -8.52 -1.09 22.68
C SER A 130 -8.14 -1.71 21.33
N GLU A 131 -7.97 -0.90 20.29
CA GLU A 131 -7.78 -1.34 18.90
C GLU A 131 -6.38 -1.03 18.35
N ILE A 132 -5.55 -0.31 19.12
CA ILE A 132 -4.21 0.11 18.70
C ILE A 132 -3.37 -1.07 18.21
N GLN A 133 -3.37 -2.19 18.95
CA GLN A 133 -2.53 -3.33 18.58
C GLN A 133 -2.99 -3.99 17.29
N LEU A 134 -4.31 -4.04 17.05
CA LEU A 134 -4.88 -4.58 15.83
C LEU A 134 -4.56 -3.68 14.63
N ALA A 135 -4.75 -2.37 14.78
CA ALA A 135 -4.42 -1.41 13.75
C ALA A 135 -2.91 -1.36 13.46
N GLY A 136 -2.07 -1.40 14.50
CA GLY A 136 -0.62 -1.49 14.38
C GLY A 136 -0.21 -2.74 13.61
N SER A 137 -0.83 -3.89 13.89
CA SER A 137 -0.60 -5.13 13.15
C SER A 137 -0.91 -4.97 11.65
N LEU A 138 -2.06 -4.40 11.29
CA LEU A 138 -2.42 -4.15 9.88
C LEU A 138 -1.42 -3.21 9.18
N LEU A 139 -0.98 -2.15 9.86
CA LEU A 139 0.08 -1.26 9.36
C LEU A 139 1.42 -2.01 9.19
N GLY A 140 1.76 -2.88 10.14
CA GLY A 140 2.94 -3.73 10.08
C GLY A 140 2.92 -4.70 8.91
N VAL A 141 1.80 -5.39 8.69
CA VAL A 141 1.59 -6.28 7.54
C VAL A 141 1.69 -5.48 6.24
N LYS A 142 1.10 -4.28 6.16
CA LYS A 142 1.19 -3.42 4.98
C LYS A 142 2.63 -3.00 4.67
N PHE A 143 3.40 -2.70 5.72
CA PHE A 143 4.79 -2.25 5.59
C PHE A 143 5.74 -3.39 5.21
N ILE A 144 5.60 -4.56 5.83
CA ILE A 144 6.46 -5.72 5.60
C ILE A 144 6.08 -6.44 4.31
N LEU A 145 4.78 -6.69 4.09
CA LEU A 145 4.27 -7.39 2.93
C LEU A 145 3.87 -6.42 1.82
N ASN A 146 2.60 -6.01 1.81
CA ASN A 146 2.06 -5.00 0.91
C ASN A 146 0.61 -4.71 1.30
N GLU A 147 0.03 -3.66 0.74
CA GLU A 147 -1.40 -3.32 0.80
C GLU A 147 -2.33 -4.38 0.18
N PHE A 148 -1.80 -5.29 -0.64
CA PHE A 148 -2.61 -6.39 -1.19
C PHE A 148 -2.81 -7.55 -0.21
N VAL A 149 -1.89 -7.71 0.75
CA VAL A 149 -1.94 -8.79 1.74
C VAL A 149 -2.52 -8.30 3.07
N ALA A 150 -2.26 -7.03 3.41
CA ALA A 150 -2.80 -6.36 4.60
C ALA A 150 -4.31 -6.15 4.51
#